data_AF-A0A7Y9MUE8-F1
#
_entry.id   AF-A0A7Y9MUE8-F1
#
_cell.length_a   1.000
_cell.length_b   1.000
_cell.length_c   1.000
_cell.angle_alpha   90.00
_cell.angle_beta   90.00
_cell.angle_gamma   90.00
#
_symmetry.space_group_name_H-M   'P 1'
#
loop_
_entity.id
_entity.type
_entity.pdbx_description
1 polymer ?
#
loop_
_entity_poly.entity_id
_entity_poly.type
_entity_poly.pdbx_seq_one_letter_code
_entity_poly.pdbx_strand_id
1 'polypeptide(L)'
;MKLRLFCLATLLAMLFGTPVHATSTLAFEGGGYSMTFEIGHTDRPVIASIHFYEPGDTKGVVLRESFQVRTFDTKRKQLRLVYSGRDQRVPPFTLVVHANTSTLSIEGKRIASTFSWEM
;
A
#
# COMPACT_ATOMS: atom_id res chain seq x y z
N MET A 1 56.12 8.40 -33.36
CA MET A 1 54.65 8.46 -33.40
C MET A 1 54.13 8.28 -31.98
N LYS A 2 53.65 9.37 -31.36
CA LYS A 2 52.92 9.34 -30.09
C LYS A 2 51.46 9.08 -30.41
N LEU A 3 50.83 8.06 -29.83
CA LEU A 3 49.44 8.17 -29.38
C LEU A 3 49.15 7.06 -28.36
N ARG A 4 49.20 7.43 -27.09
CA ARG A 4 48.71 6.64 -25.96
C ARG A 4 47.19 6.77 -25.96
N LEU A 5 46.48 5.71 -26.33
CA LEU A 5 45.03 5.65 -26.21
C LEU A 5 44.68 5.06 -24.84
N PHE A 6 44.65 5.93 -23.82
CA PHE A 6 44.00 5.64 -22.54
C PHE A 6 42.49 5.72 -22.76
N CYS A 7 41.87 4.62 -23.19
CA CYS A 7 40.41 4.50 -23.22
C CYS A 7 39.91 4.12 -21.82
N LEU A 8 39.77 5.17 -21.01
CA LEU A 8 38.61 5.43 -20.14
C LEU A 8 37.84 4.19 -19.66
N ALA A 9 38.32 3.59 -18.57
CA ALA A 9 37.46 2.88 -17.65
C ALA A 9 36.41 3.83 -17.10
N THR A 10 35.13 3.44 -17.11
CA THR A 10 33.98 3.85 -16.29
C THR A 10 32.73 4.16 -17.11
N LEU A 11 31.93 3.12 -17.44
CA LEU A 11 30.46 3.20 -17.33
C LEU A 11 29.78 1.83 -17.55
N LEU A 12 30.21 0.78 -16.84
CA LEU A 12 29.42 -0.45 -16.73
C LEU A 12 28.95 -0.63 -15.28
N ALA A 13 28.18 0.35 -14.80
CA ALA A 13 27.44 0.28 -13.54
C ALA A 13 26.00 -0.22 -13.76
N MET A 14 25.75 -1.01 -14.82
CA MET A 14 24.46 -1.66 -15.08
C MET A 14 24.39 -3.05 -14.43
N LEU A 15 24.67 -3.18 -13.13
CA LEU A 15 24.46 -4.45 -12.41
C LEU A 15 23.88 -4.30 -11.00
N PHE A 16 23.42 -3.11 -10.62
CA PHE A 16 22.66 -2.91 -9.38
C PHE A 16 21.28 -2.31 -9.65
N GLY A 17 20.55 -2.90 -10.59
CA GLY A 17 19.10 -2.91 -10.48
C GLY A 17 18.74 -4.07 -9.57
N THR A 18 18.59 -3.85 -8.26
CA THR A 18 17.80 -4.79 -7.47
C THR A 18 16.45 -4.91 -8.19
N PRO A 19 15.86 -6.11 -8.30
CA PRO A 19 14.48 -6.18 -8.72
C PRO A 19 13.72 -5.26 -7.76
N VAL A 20 13.05 -4.24 -8.31
CA VAL A 20 11.89 -3.66 -7.64
C VAL A 20 11.00 -4.87 -7.43
N HIS A 21 11.05 -5.45 -6.23
CA HIS A 21 10.05 -6.40 -5.81
C HIS A 21 8.78 -5.59 -5.88
N ALA A 22 8.00 -5.81 -6.93
CA ALA A 22 6.70 -5.20 -7.06
C ALA A 22 5.93 -5.66 -5.83
N THR A 23 5.82 -4.78 -4.84
CA THR A 23 4.97 -5.04 -3.70
C THR A 23 3.56 -5.03 -4.27
N SER A 24 2.93 -6.21 -4.32
CA SER A 24 1.52 -6.36 -4.61
C SER A 24 0.74 -5.37 -3.73
N THR A 25 0.10 -4.38 -4.37
CA THR A 25 -0.49 -3.23 -3.67
C THR A 25 -1.99 -3.26 -3.85
N LEU A 26 -2.72 -3.65 -2.81
CA LEU A 26 -4.18 -3.48 -2.81
C LEU A 26 -4.49 -1.98 -2.65
N ALA A 27 -5.68 -1.55 -3.10
CA ALA A 27 -6.04 -0.13 -3.00
C ALA A 27 -7.52 0.12 -2.74
N PHE A 28 -7.78 1.14 -1.93
CA PHE A 28 -9.06 1.81 -1.77
C PHE A 28 -8.91 3.26 -2.21
N GLU A 29 -9.89 3.79 -2.93
CA GLU A 29 -10.01 5.22 -3.23
C GLU A 29 -11.49 5.61 -3.18
N GLY A 30 -11.85 6.60 -2.37
CA GLY A 30 -13.25 7.01 -2.25
C GLY A 30 -13.46 8.15 -1.27
N GLY A 31 -14.40 9.05 -1.59
CA GLY A 31 -14.75 10.18 -0.72
C GLY A 31 -13.59 11.12 -0.42
N GLY A 32 -12.58 11.17 -1.30
CA GLY A 32 -11.34 11.94 -1.13
C GLY A 32 -10.26 11.21 -0.32
N TYR A 33 -10.59 10.11 0.36
CA TYR A 33 -9.60 9.28 1.05
C TYR A 33 -9.03 8.24 0.09
N SER A 34 -7.77 7.88 0.29
CA SER A 34 -7.19 6.69 -0.36
C SER A 34 -6.35 5.89 0.63
N MET A 35 -6.25 4.59 0.38
CA MET A 35 -5.39 3.69 1.11
C MET A 35 -4.71 2.74 0.15
N THR A 36 -3.40 2.59 0.27
CA THR A 36 -2.64 1.53 -0.38
C THR A 36 -2.11 0.55 0.65
N PHE A 37 -2.05 -0.72 0.30
CA PHE A 37 -1.71 -1.79 1.23
C PHE A 37 -0.46 -2.51 0.76
N GLU A 38 0.56 -2.53 1.60
CA GLU A 38 1.74 -3.34 1.36
C GLU A 38 1.46 -4.78 1.82
N ILE A 39 1.50 -5.74 0.90
CA ILE A 39 1.28 -7.16 1.21
C ILE A 39 2.63 -7.87 1.34
N GLY A 40 2.87 -8.45 2.51
CA GLY A 40 4.01 -9.32 2.76
C GLY A 40 3.65 -10.80 2.54
N HIS A 41 4.65 -11.60 2.16
CA HIS A 41 4.60 -13.05 1.94
C HIS A 41 3.57 -13.53 0.90
N THR A 42 4.02 -14.25 -0.12
CA THR A 42 3.16 -14.69 -1.24
C THR A 42 2.22 -15.84 -0.87
N ASP A 43 2.68 -16.82 -0.09
CA ASP A 43 1.89 -18.03 0.22
C ASP A 43 0.85 -17.83 1.32
N ARG A 44 1.10 -16.86 2.21
CA ARG A 44 0.23 -16.45 3.31
C ARG A 44 0.24 -14.94 3.39
N PRO A 45 -0.55 -14.27 2.53
CA PRO A 45 -0.52 -12.82 2.43
C PRO A 45 -0.91 -12.21 3.77
N VAL A 46 -0.07 -11.28 4.23
CA VAL A 46 -0.32 -10.46 5.42
C VAL A 46 -0.22 -8.99 5.03
N ILE A 47 -1.06 -8.14 5.61
CA ILE A 47 -0.91 -6.69 5.44
C ILE A 47 0.28 -6.25 6.29
N ALA A 48 1.37 -5.87 5.64
CA ALA A 48 2.59 -5.41 6.29
C ALA A 48 2.50 -3.93 6.68
N SER A 49 1.89 -3.11 5.82
CA SER A 49 1.65 -1.70 6.10
C SER A 49 0.45 -1.16 5.31
N ILE A 50 -0.07 -0.03 5.76
CA ILE A 50 -1.12 0.74 5.08
C ILE A 50 -0.58 2.15 4.90
N HIS A 51 -0.61 2.67 3.68
CA HIS A 51 -0.39 4.09 3.44
C HIS A 51 -1.75 4.78 3.33
N PHE A 52 -2.08 5.64 4.29
CA PHE A 52 -3.37 6.31 4.38
C PHE A 52 -3.26 7.76 3.94
N TYR A 53 -4.21 8.23 3.14
CA TYR A 53 -4.29 9.61 2.66
C TYR A 53 -5.66 10.19 2.96
N GLU A 54 -5.66 11.38 3.54
CA GLU A 54 -6.86 12.20 3.72
C GLU A 54 -7.21 13.00 2.44
N PRO A 55 -8.44 13.53 2.33
CA PRO A 55 -8.81 14.41 1.24
C PRO A 55 -7.84 15.59 1.07
N GLY A 56 -7.18 15.63 -0.09
CA GLY A 56 -6.20 16.66 -0.44
C GLY A 56 -4.78 16.42 0.09
N ASP A 57 -4.54 15.32 0.79
CA ASP A 57 -3.20 14.94 1.23
C ASP A 57 -2.37 14.34 0.08
N THR A 58 -1.10 14.72 0.03
CA THR A 58 -0.12 14.25 -0.96
C THR A 58 1.01 13.42 -0.32
N LYS A 59 1.18 13.48 1.00
CA LYS A 59 2.27 12.81 1.71
C LYS A 59 1.85 11.46 2.26
N GLY A 60 0.62 11.37 2.78
CA GLY A 60 0.11 10.17 3.42
C GLY A 60 0.76 9.89 4.77
N VAL A 61 0.19 8.95 5.50
CA VAL A 61 0.68 8.43 6.77
C VAL A 61 0.80 6.91 6.69
N VAL A 62 2.01 6.40 6.92
CA VAL A 62 2.28 4.95 6.90
C VAL A 62 1.94 4.36 8.27
N LEU A 63 0.99 3.44 8.29
CA LEU A 63 0.61 2.65 9.45
C LEU A 63 1.22 1.25 9.32
N ARG A 64 2.17 0.92 10.19
CA ARG A 64 2.82 -0.41 10.24
C ARG A 64 2.32 -1.30 11.38
N GLU A 65 1.65 -0.69 12.34
CA GLU A 65 1.17 -1.35 13.54
C GLU A 65 -0.18 -0.77 13.96
N SER A 66 -0.80 -1.36 14.99
CA SER A 66 -2.00 -0.83 15.65
C SER A 66 -3.27 -0.80 14.79
N PHE A 67 -3.24 -1.44 13.62
CA PHE A 67 -4.44 -1.90 12.92
C PHE A 67 -4.64 -3.39 13.19
N GLN A 68 -5.89 -3.82 13.16
CA GLN A 68 -6.31 -5.19 13.38
C GLN A 68 -6.95 -5.72 12.11
N VAL A 69 -6.33 -6.74 11.53
CA VAL A 69 -6.88 -7.48 10.40
C VAL A 69 -7.80 -8.57 10.96
N ARG A 70 -9.11 -8.36 10.87
CA ARG A 70 -10.12 -9.31 11.35
C ARG A 70 -10.39 -10.43 10.35
N THR A 71 -10.28 -10.12 9.07
CA THR A 71 -10.40 -11.07 7.96
C THR A 71 -9.51 -10.59 6.83
N PHE A 72 -8.74 -11.50 6.23
CA PHE A 72 -8.01 -11.23 5.00
C PHE A 72 -7.93 -12.53 4.18
N ASP A 73 -8.74 -12.59 3.14
CA ASP A 73 -8.81 -13.72 2.22
C ASP A 73 -8.77 -13.15 0.80
N THR A 74 -7.60 -13.24 0.17
CA THR A 74 -7.38 -12.74 -1.19
C THR A 74 -8.08 -13.59 -2.25
N LYS A 75 -8.33 -14.88 -1.97
CA LYS A 75 -9.04 -15.79 -2.89
C LYS A 75 -10.54 -15.46 -2.93
N ARG A 76 -11.14 -15.22 -1.76
CA ARG A 76 -12.55 -14.82 -1.63
C ARG A 76 -12.75 -13.31 -1.76
N LYS A 77 -11.67 -12.54 -1.89
CA LYS A 77 -11.67 -11.07 -1.94
C LYS A 77 -12.44 -10.47 -0.75
N GLN A 78 -12.02 -10.85 0.45
CA GLN A 78 -12.60 -10.38 1.70
C GLN A 78 -11.51 -9.74 2.57
N LEU A 79 -11.75 -8.51 3.01
CA LEU A 79 -10.90 -7.81 3.96
C LEU A 79 -11.77 -7.12 5.00
N ARG A 80 -11.45 -7.29 6.28
CA ARG A 80 -11.99 -6.46 7.36
C ARG A 80 -10.85 -5.96 8.21
N LEU A 81 -10.64 -4.64 8.19
CA LEU A 81 -9.58 -3.96 8.89
C LEU A 81 -10.17 -2.93 9.86
N VAL A 82 -9.64 -2.90 11.08
CA VAL A 82 -10.04 -1.95 12.12
C VAL A 82 -8.79 -1.24 12.61
N TYR A 83 -8.78 0.09 12.53
CA TYR A 83 -7.72 0.93 13.08
C TYR A 83 -8.29 1.80 14.18
N SER A 84 -7.67 1.76 15.37
CA SER A 84 -8.20 2.42 16.57
C SER A 84 -7.77 3.88 16.74
N GLY A 85 -6.98 4.45 15.82
CA GLY A 85 -6.51 5.83 15.93
C GLY A 85 -5.35 6.03 16.90
N ARG A 86 -4.37 5.11 16.94
CA ARG A 86 -3.20 5.26 17.83
C ARG A 86 -2.31 6.44 17.41
N ASP A 87 -2.06 6.59 16.12
CA ASP A 87 -1.44 7.77 15.53
C ASP A 87 -2.52 8.85 15.33
N GLN A 88 -2.36 9.98 16.02
CA GLN A 88 -3.32 11.08 16.01
C GLN A 88 -3.46 11.77 14.65
N ARG A 89 -2.54 11.53 13.71
CA ARG A 89 -2.62 12.02 12.33
C ARG A 89 -3.64 11.26 11.49
N VAL A 90 -4.14 10.13 11.98
CA VAL A 90 -5.13 9.31 11.26
C VAL A 90 -6.31 9.04 12.18
N PRO A 91 -7.54 9.46 11.80
CA PRO A 91 -8.71 9.17 12.61
C PRO A 91 -8.98 7.65 12.65
N PRO A 92 -9.61 7.14 13.73
CA PRO A 92 -10.04 5.75 13.78
C PRO A 92 -10.93 5.40 12.60
N PHE A 93 -10.72 4.22 12.01
CA PHE A 93 -11.52 3.79 10.86
C PHE A 93 -11.74 2.28 10.82
N THR A 94 -12.77 1.89 10.09
CA THR A 94 -13.00 0.49 9.70
C THR A 94 -13.16 0.41 8.19
N LEU A 95 -12.36 -0.45 7.55
CA LEU A 95 -12.51 -0.79 6.14
C LEU A 95 -13.07 -2.21 6.02
N VAL A 96 -14.17 -2.36 5.30
CA VAL A 96 -14.77 -3.65 4.96
C VAL A 96 -14.78 -3.79 3.44
N VAL A 97 -14.25 -4.89 2.93
CA VAL A 97 -14.20 -5.21 1.51
C VAL A 97 -14.84 -6.57 1.27
N HIS A 98 -15.70 -6.63 0.26
CA HIS A 98 -16.28 -7.86 -0.24
C HIS A 98 -16.31 -7.83 -1.77
N ALA A 99 -15.76 -8.86 -2.40
CA ALA A 99 -15.48 -8.86 -3.83
C ALA A 99 -14.71 -7.58 -4.20
N ASN A 100 -15.14 -6.83 -5.22
CA ASN A 100 -14.47 -5.58 -5.60
C ASN A 100 -15.13 -4.33 -4.99
N THR A 101 -15.99 -4.50 -3.98
CA THR A 101 -16.68 -3.39 -3.32
C THR A 101 -16.14 -3.18 -1.92
N SER A 102 -16.08 -1.93 -1.50
CA SER A 102 -15.57 -1.54 -0.19
C SER A 102 -16.49 -0.56 0.51
N THR A 103 -16.36 -0.52 1.83
CA THR A 103 -16.92 0.54 2.64
C THR A 103 -15.94 0.96 3.72
N LEU A 104 -15.55 2.23 3.68
CA LEU A 104 -14.78 2.91 4.72
C LEU A 104 -15.74 3.59 5.68
N SER A 105 -15.65 3.27 6.97
CA SER A 105 -16.31 4.01 8.04
C SER A 105 -15.25 4.82 8.79
N ILE A 106 -15.34 6.14 8.72
CA ILE A 106 -14.34 7.08 9.25
C ILE A 106 -15.03 8.39 9.62
N GLU A 107 -14.68 8.98 10.77
CA GLU A 107 -15.24 10.26 11.25
C GLU A 107 -16.79 10.36 11.18
N GLY A 108 -17.48 9.27 11.54
CA GLY A 108 -18.95 9.20 11.50
C GLY A 108 -19.56 9.13 10.09
N LYS A 109 -18.73 9.10 9.04
CA LYS A 109 -19.15 8.93 7.64
C LYS A 109 -18.98 7.48 7.21
N ARG A 110 -19.80 7.07 6.24
CA ARG A 110 -19.71 5.78 5.55
C ARG A 110 -19.53 6.03 4.06
N ILE A 111 -18.39 5.62 3.53
CA ILE A 111 -17.97 5.88 2.15
C ILE A 111 -17.91 4.55 1.42
N ALA A 112 -18.83 4.35 0.47
CA ALA A 112 -18.80 3.19 -0.42
C ALA A 112 -17.91 3.48 -1.62
N SER A 113 -17.10 2.50 -2.04
CA SER A 113 -16.30 2.60 -3.25
C SER A 113 -15.97 1.22 -3.82
N THR A 114 -15.15 1.18 -4.86
CA THR A 114 -14.50 -0.02 -5.34
C THR A 114 -13.24 -0.32 -4.51
N PHE A 115 -12.70 -1.53 -4.68
CA PHE A 115 -11.42 -1.94 -4.12
C PHE A 115 -10.62 -2.70 -5.16
N SER A 116 -9.37 -2.30 -5.37
CA SER A 116 -8.46 -3.01 -6.25
C SER A 116 -7.77 -4.14 -5.50
N TRP A 117 -7.92 -5.35 -6.04
CA TRP A 117 -7.22 -6.55 -5.59
C TRP A 117 -6.00 -6.88 -6.46
N GLU A 118 -5.55 -5.92 -7.29
CA GLU A 118 -4.38 -6.12 -8.13
C GLU A 118 -3.15 -6.37 -7.25
N MET A 119 -2.59 -7.57 -7.38
CA MET A 119 -1.42 -8.06 -6.67
C MET A 119 -0.34 -8.37 -7.68
#